data_AF-X0WGE2-F1
#
_entry.id   AF-X0WGE2-F1
#
_cell.length_a   1.000
_cell.length_b   1.000
_cell.length_c   1.000
_cell.angle_alpha   90.00
_cell.angle_beta   90.00
_cell.angle_gamma   90.00
#
_symmetry.space_group_name_H-M   'P 1'
#
loop_
_entity.id
_entity.type
_entity.pdbx_description
1 polymer ?
#
loop_
_entity_poly.entity_id
_entity_poly.type
_entity_poly.pdbx_seq_one_letter_code
_entity_poly.pdbx_strand_id
1 'polypeptide(L)'
;MTYDVQKIKVGKQAITILELDLDACSLTYGNSPCTASGTAPLKCFNTFGTCQDTANFDKTSKTFRFSDRVIDGVQEAGDAPTFPTIRGISHSPTVLTPSKGLGIRA
;
A
#
# COMPACT_ATOMS: atom_id res chain seq x y z
N MET A 1 6.92 -29.52 22.14
CA MET A 1 6.05 -29.01 21.05
C MET A 1 4.96 -30.03 20.79
N THR A 2 3.69 -29.72 21.10
CA THR A 2 2.57 -30.68 21.02
C THR A 2 1.96 -30.71 19.62
N TYR A 3 1.33 -31.83 19.27
CA TYR A 3 0.64 -32.03 17.99
C TYR A 3 -0.43 -30.97 17.73
N ASP A 4 -1.17 -30.54 18.76
CA ASP A 4 -2.21 -29.52 18.64
C ASP A 4 -1.71 -28.16 18.14
N VAL A 5 -0.49 -27.78 18.53
CA VAL A 5 0.14 -26.53 18.05
C VAL A 5 0.61 -26.67 16.59
N GLN A 6 1.02 -27.88 16.18
CA GLN A 6 1.49 -28.14 14.82
C GLN A 6 0.33 -28.21 13.81
N LYS A 7 -0.83 -28.79 14.17
CA LYS A 7 -1.98 -28.90 13.25
C LYS A 7 -2.51 -27.55 12.79
N ILE A 8 -2.43 -26.52 13.64
CA ILE A 8 -2.85 -25.15 13.33
C ILE A 8 -1.96 -24.52 12.24
N LYS A 9 -0.69 -24.92 12.14
CA LYS A 9 0.24 -24.38 11.14
C LYS A 9 0.02 -24.96 9.74
N VAL A 10 -0.37 -26.24 9.65
CA VAL A 10 -0.55 -26.94 8.36
C VAL A 10 -1.71 -26.36 7.53
N GLY A 11 -2.69 -25.72 8.18
CA GLY A 11 -3.80 -25.04 7.50
C GLY A 11 -3.54 -23.58 7.09
N LYS A 12 -2.41 -22.98 7.50
CA LYS A 12 -2.11 -21.57 7.18
C LYS A 12 -1.36 -21.48 5.86
N GLN A 13 -1.86 -20.62 4.98
CA GLN A 13 -1.22 -20.32 3.71
C GLN A 13 -0.51 -18.97 3.80
N ALA A 14 0.71 -18.90 3.28
CA ALA A 14 1.39 -17.62 3.13
C ALA A 14 0.62 -16.74 2.14
N ILE A 15 0.44 -15.48 2.52
CA ILE A 15 -0.17 -14.43 1.71
C ILE A 15 0.83 -13.31 1.68
N THR A 16 1.02 -12.72 0.50
CA THR A 16 1.84 -11.53 0.37
C THR A 16 0.97 -10.32 0.12
N ILE A 17 1.24 -9.27 0.88
CA ILE A 17 0.52 -8.00 0.81
C ILE A 17 1.54 -6.92 0.41
N LEU A 18 1.15 -6.10 -0.57
CA LEU A 18 1.88 -4.91 -0.98
C LEU A 18 1.04 -3.69 -0.59
N GLU A 19 1.63 -2.79 0.17
CA GLU A 19 1.04 -1.51 0.54
C GLU A 19 1.82 -0.39 -0.13
N LEU A 20 1.10 0.48 -0.84
CA LEU A 20 1.63 1.66 -1.49
C LEU A 20 0.98 2.89 -0.87
N ASP A 21 1.78 3.66 -0.14
CA ASP A 21 1.35 4.94 0.40
C ASP A 21 1.59 6.03 -0.64
N LEU A 22 0.51 6.64 -1.11
CA LEU A 22 0.52 7.69 -2.10
C LEU A 22 -0.04 8.98 -1.51
N ASP A 23 0.54 10.11 -1.91
CA ASP A 23 0.03 11.43 -1.53
C ASP A 23 -1.34 11.68 -2.18
N ALA A 24 -2.32 12.07 -1.36
CA ALA A 24 -3.66 12.42 -1.78
C ALA A 24 -4.15 13.71 -1.11
N CYS A 25 -5.22 14.29 -1.64
CA CYS A 25 -5.96 15.37 -0.98
C CYS A 25 -7.00 14.79 -0.02
N SER A 26 -7.08 15.31 1.21
CA SER A 26 -8.09 14.92 2.20
C SER A 26 -9.47 15.54 1.92
N LEU A 27 -9.51 16.64 1.16
CA LEU A 27 -10.70 17.46 1.00
C LEU A 27 -11.72 16.83 0.06
N THR A 28 -12.99 17.16 0.30
CA THR A 28 -14.08 16.75 -0.58
C THR A 28 -14.26 17.77 -1.72
N TYR A 29 -14.29 17.28 -2.96
CA TYR A 29 -14.43 18.10 -4.16
C TYR A 29 -15.66 19.04 -4.09
N GLY A 30 -15.44 20.32 -4.36
CA GLY A 30 -16.49 21.35 -4.37
C GLY A 30 -17.02 21.77 -2.99
N ASN A 31 -16.50 21.19 -1.90
CA ASN A 31 -16.86 21.55 -0.54
C ASN A 31 -15.73 22.35 0.11
N SER A 32 -16.08 23.50 0.70
CA SER A 32 -15.13 24.33 1.45
C SER A 32 -14.35 23.50 2.48
N PRO A 33 -13.00 23.60 2.52
CA PRO A 33 -12.17 24.62 1.88
C PRO A 33 -11.77 24.35 0.42
N CYS A 34 -12.19 23.24 -0.19
CA CYS A 34 -11.90 22.94 -1.59
C CYS A 34 -12.81 23.75 -2.53
N THR A 35 -12.21 24.65 -3.28
CA THR A 35 -12.87 25.49 -4.30
C THR A 35 -12.85 24.87 -5.70
N ALA A 36 -12.39 23.61 -5.82
CA ALA A 36 -12.32 22.90 -7.08
C ALA A 36 -13.70 22.81 -7.75
N SER A 37 -13.76 23.25 -9.00
CA SER A 37 -14.93 23.16 -9.87
C SER A 37 -14.47 23.00 -11.32
N GLY A 38 -15.16 22.16 -12.11
CA GLY A 38 -14.73 21.90 -13.48
C GLY A 38 -15.57 20.85 -14.21
N THR A 39 -15.34 20.75 -15.51
CA THR A 39 -16.01 19.80 -16.42
C THR A 39 -15.26 18.47 -16.50
N ALA A 40 -15.90 17.43 -17.02
CA ALA A 40 -15.36 16.06 -17.12
C ALA A 40 -13.95 15.89 -17.76
N PRO A 41 -13.41 16.79 -18.61
CA PRO A 41 -12.03 16.70 -19.10
C PRO A 41 -10.95 17.05 -18.07
N LEU A 42 -11.29 17.76 -16.99
CA LEU A 42 -10.36 18.24 -15.96
C LEU A 42 -10.57 17.50 -14.62
N LYS A 43 -10.88 16.20 -14.63
CA LYS A 43 -11.25 15.49 -13.40
C LYS A 43 -10.15 15.61 -12.34
N CYS A 44 -10.56 15.99 -11.12
CA CYS A 44 -9.71 15.89 -9.94
C CYS A 44 -9.63 14.41 -9.53
N PHE A 45 -8.42 13.86 -9.45
CA PHE A 45 -8.18 12.51 -8.94
C PHE A 45 -7.66 12.52 -7.49
N ASN A 46 -7.88 13.63 -6.77
CA ASN A 46 -7.36 13.86 -5.42
C ASN A 46 -5.84 13.67 -5.32
N THR A 47 -5.10 13.95 -6.38
CA THR A 47 -3.63 14.00 -6.40
C THR A 47 -3.17 15.41 -6.75
N PHE A 48 -1.99 15.81 -6.27
CA PHE A 48 -1.50 17.19 -6.45
C PHE A 48 -1.47 17.61 -7.93
N GLY A 49 -0.97 16.74 -8.81
CA GLY A 49 -0.85 17.03 -10.24
C GLY A 49 -2.18 17.15 -11.00
N THR A 50 -3.28 16.66 -10.44
CA THR A 50 -4.63 16.75 -11.04
C THR A 50 -5.57 17.64 -10.24
N CYS A 51 -5.06 18.30 -9.19
CA CYS A 51 -5.85 19.16 -8.32
C CYS A 51 -6.16 20.48 -9.02
N GLN A 52 -7.43 20.86 -9.03
CA GLN A 52 -7.89 22.15 -9.57
C GLN A 52 -7.74 23.30 -8.55
N ASP A 53 -7.56 22.98 -7.28
CA ASP A 53 -7.39 23.93 -6.18
C ASP A 53 -6.12 23.59 -5.40
N THR A 54 -4.98 23.90 -6.00
CA THR A 54 -3.66 23.64 -5.39
C THR A 54 -3.39 24.54 -4.17
N ALA A 55 -4.10 25.66 -4.04
CA ALA A 55 -3.90 26.60 -2.93
C ALA A 55 -4.45 26.03 -1.61
N ASN A 56 -5.58 25.32 -1.66
CA ASN A 56 -6.18 24.66 -0.52
C ASN A 56 -5.86 23.16 -0.45
N PHE A 57 -4.85 22.66 -1.17
CA PHE A 57 -4.51 21.24 -1.17
C PHE A 57 -4.08 20.77 0.24
N ASP A 58 -4.91 19.94 0.87
CA ASP A 58 -4.60 19.34 2.17
C ASP A 58 -4.00 17.94 1.98
N LYS A 59 -2.67 17.86 2.12
CA LYS A 59 -1.91 16.63 1.87
C LYS A 59 -2.18 15.59 2.95
N THR A 60 -2.64 14.42 2.52
CA THR A 60 -2.76 13.21 3.35
C THR A 60 -2.13 12.01 2.64
N SER A 61 -1.88 10.94 3.38
CA SER A 61 -1.43 9.66 2.82
C SER A 61 -2.63 8.76 2.56
N LYS A 62 -2.70 8.16 1.38
CA LYS A 62 -3.68 7.13 1.03
C LYS A 62 -2.96 5.82 0.72
N THR A 63 -3.25 4.81 1.52
CA THR A 63 -2.71 3.47 1.35
C THR A 63 -3.53 2.68 0.32
N PHE A 64 -2.85 2.18 -0.71
CA PHE A 64 -3.38 1.21 -1.66
C PHE A 64 -2.82 -0.16 -1.34
N ARG A 65 -3.71 -1.13 -1.12
CA ARG A 65 -3.33 -2.48 -0.68
C ARG A 65 -3.62 -3.49 -1.78
N PHE A 66 -2.64 -4.32 -2.05
CA PHE A 66 -2.73 -5.41 -3.03
C PHE A 66 -2.33 -6.72 -2.38
N SER A 67 -2.93 -7.81 -2.81
CA SER A 67 -2.60 -9.16 -2.34
C SER A 67 -2.42 -10.13 -3.49
N ASP A 68 -1.68 -11.20 -3.25
CA ASP A 68 -1.56 -12.34 -4.17
C ASP A 68 -2.79 -13.26 -4.14
N ARG A 69 -3.66 -13.08 -3.16
CA ARG A 69 -4.84 -13.92 -2.90
C ARG A 69 -6.00 -13.11 -2.32
N VAL A 70 -7.21 -13.64 -2.45
CA VAL A 70 -8.40 -13.06 -1.80
C VAL A 70 -8.27 -13.21 -0.28
N ILE A 71 -8.47 -12.11 0.46
CA ILE A 71 -8.27 -12.04 1.92
C ILE A 71 -9.47 -11.49 2.69
N ASP A 72 -10.66 -11.50 2.11
CA ASP A 72 -11.86 -10.85 2.67
C ASP A 72 -12.19 -11.30 4.11
N GLY A 73 -11.84 -12.54 4.48
CA GLY A 73 -12.03 -13.08 5.85
C GLY A 73 -10.95 -12.69 6.87
N VAL A 74 -9.94 -11.92 6.47
CA VAL A 74 -8.79 -11.51 7.30
C VAL A 74 -8.72 -9.98 7.45
N GLN A 75 -9.49 -9.22 6.67
CA GLN A 75 -9.51 -7.77 6.77
C GLN A 75 -10.32 -7.31 7.99
N GLU A 76 -9.73 -6.44 8.81
CA GLU A 76 -10.44 -5.82 9.93
C GLU A 76 -11.15 -4.53 9.51
N ALA A 77 -12.11 -4.09 10.33
CA ALA A 77 -12.79 -2.83 10.12
C ALA A 77 -11.79 -1.66 10.25
N GLY A 78 -11.56 -0.94 9.16
CA GLY A 78 -10.59 0.16 9.08
C GLY A 78 -9.42 -0.10 8.13
N ASP A 79 -9.24 -1.35 7.69
CA ASP A 79 -8.24 -1.67 6.67
C ASP A 79 -8.59 -1.02 5.32
N ALA A 80 -7.55 -0.57 4.60
CA ALA A 80 -7.70 -0.18 3.20
C ALA A 80 -8.25 -1.35 2.36
N PRO A 81 -9.11 -1.08 1.35
CA PRO A 81 -9.62 -2.13 0.47
C PRO A 81 -8.45 -2.83 -0.23
N THR A 82 -8.43 -4.15 -0.18
CA THR A 82 -7.33 -4.96 -0.74
C THR A 82 -7.74 -5.54 -2.09
N PHE A 83 -6.92 -5.32 -3.12
CA PHE A 83 -7.13 -5.86 -4.44
C PHE A 83 -6.28 -7.11 -4.68
N PRO A 84 -6.88 -8.29 -4.95
CA PRO A 84 -6.16 -9.55 -5.13
C PRO A 84 -5.59 -9.68 -6.55
N THR A 85 -4.68 -8.79 -6.94
CA THR A 85 -4.18 -8.66 -8.32
C THR A 85 -2.69 -8.95 -8.48
N ILE A 86 -1.97 -9.26 -7.40
CA ILE A 86 -0.53 -9.57 -7.48
C ILE A 86 -0.35 -10.94 -8.15
N ARG A 87 0.38 -10.98 -9.27
CA ARG A 87 0.68 -12.23 -9.99
C ARG A 87 2.02 -12.87 -9.62
N GLY A 88 2.95 -12.08 -9.11
CA GLY A 88 4.29 -12.53 -8.80
C GLY A 88 5.09 -11.42 -8.12
N ILE A 89 6.03 -11.83 -7.27
CA ILE A 89 6.88 -10.94 -6.49
C ILE A 89 8.31 -11.41 -6.68
N SER A 90 9.15 -10.50 -7.16
CA SER A 90 10.60 -10.69 -7.23
C SER A 90 11.24 -9.68 -6.29
N HIS A 91 12.05 -10.16 -5.36
CA HIS A 91 12.85 -9.30 -4.49
C HIS A 91 14.29 -9.80 -4.54
N SER A 92 15.24 -8.86 -4.50
CA SER A 92 16.68 -9.16 -4.41
C SER A 92 17.13 -8.88 -2.97
N PRO A 93 17.15 -9.89 -2.09
CA PRO A 93 17.55 -9.67 -0.71
C PRO A 93 19.04 -9.33 -0.62
N THR A 94 19.39 -8.39 0.27
CA THR A 94 20.79 -8.09 0.57
C THR A 94 21.43 -9.27 1.27
N VAL A 95 22.40 -9.91 0.61
CA VAL A 95 23.17 -11.01 1.21
C VAL A 95 24.34 -10.41 1.98
N LEU A 96 24.31 -10.49 3.31
CA LEU A 96 25.48 -10.22 4.12
C LEU A 96 26.45 -11.38 3.97
N THR A 97 27.65 -11.11 3.44
CA THR A 97 28.76 -12.08 3.42
C THR A 97 29.83 -11.63 4.42
N PRO A 98 29.77 -12.10 5.68
CA PRO A 98 30.81 -11.83 6.67
C PRO A 98 32.17 -12.27 6.11
N SER A 99 33.20 -11.42 6.28
CA SER A 99 34.58 -11.70 5.86
C SER A 99 34.84 -11.86 4.35
N LYS A 100 33.92 -11.41 3.48
CA LYS A 100 34.15 -11.33 2.01
C LYS A 100 33.85 -9.94 1.39
N GLY A 101 33.55 -8.94 2.23
CA GLY A 101 33.24 -7.57 1.79
C GLY A 101 34.44 -6.61 1.78
N LEU A 102 34.22 -5.39 1.28
CA LEU A 102 35.18 -4.28 1.15
C LEU A 102 35.89 -3.82 2.45
N GLY A 103 35.60 -4.45 3.59
CA GLY A 103 36.15 -4.11 4.91
C GLY A 103 37.22 -5.07 5.45
N ILE A 104 37.67 -6.06 4.69
CA ILE A 104 38.80 -6.90 5.10
C ILE A 104 40.07 -6.04 5.00
N ARG A 105 40.53 -5.52 6.15
CA ARG A 105 41.87 -4.95 6.27
C ARG A 105 42.85 -6.12 6.18
N ALA A 106 43.68 -6.13 5.14
CA ALA A 106 44.77 -7.08 4.97
C ALA A 106 45.78 -6.99 6.12
#